data_AF-A0A919K506-F1
#
_entry.id   AF-A0A919K506-F1
#
_cell.length_a   1.000
_cell.length_b   1.000
_cell.length_c   1.000
_cell.angle_alpha   90.00
_cell.angle_beta   90.00
_cell.angle_gamma   90.00
#
_symmetry.space_group_name_H-M   'P 1'
#
loop_
_entity.id
_entity.type
_entity.pdbx_description
1 polymer ?
#
loop_
_entity_poly.entity_id
_entity_poly.type
_entity_poly.pdbx_seq_one_letter_code
_entity_poly.pdbx_strand_id
1 'polypeptide(L)'
;MDWHSTPDEAAKNFGRTVLSDSIERVRVLAGHTSKDSAYLVDDYPYGRTLRCKIRYWVETATKGAKKGQQRFVRQTTNPKAEGEPWNTAHPGQYGPLVFLYLDEQDHVQHIGVSQYGVTPQADARIRLLGIYDQMTTDQRHLYDAMVAVSRRYPEPWQDWDNAVTAMVEHIRVTGDDPAPANGIWEWPGGRAYVPEYDLPVYVTSARQRLAAAQ
;
A
#
# COMPACT_ATOMS: atom_id res chain seq x y z
N MET A 1 21.37 -14.86 -30.27
CA MET A 1 21.05 -15.49 -28.97
C MET A 1 22.26 -15.26 -28.10
N ASP A 2 22.16 -14.30 -27.20
CA ASP A 2 23.12 -14.10 -26.13
C ASP A 2 22.32 -13.48 -24.96
N TRP A 3 22.23 -14.22 -23.87
CA TRP A 3 21.33 -14.00 -22.73
C TRP A 3 22.13 -13.47 -21.54
N HIS A 4 22.53 -12.20 -21.61
CA HIS A 4 23.18 -11.52 -20.48
C HIS A 4 22.45 -10.21 -20.17
N SER A 5 21.30 -10.34 -19.50
CA SER A 5 20.76 -9.25 -18.68
C SER A 5 21.28 -9.47 -17.27
N THR A 6 22.10 -8.55 -16.78
CA THR A 6 22.60 -8.57 -15.40
C THR A 6 21.44 -8.31 -14.42
N PRO A 7 21.52 -8.84 -13.18
CA PRO A 7 20.47 -8.66 -12.15
C PRO A 7 20.16 -7.20 -11.77
N ASP A 8 20.97 -6.24 -12.19
CA ASP A 8 20.90 -4.83 -11.78
C ASP A 8 19.86 -3.97 -12.51
N GLU A 9 19.23 -4.47 -13.59
CA GLU A 9 18.21 -3.69 -14.32
C GLU A 9 16.77 -3.96 -13.87
N ALA A 10 16.52 -5.04 -13.13
CA ALA A 10 15.22 -5.33 -12.52
C ALA A 10 14.95 -4.55 -11.22
N ALA A 11 15.99 -3.91 -10.66
CA ALA A 11 15.89 -3.10 -9.44
C ALA A 11 15.56 -1.62 -9.69
N LYS A 12 15.40 -1.17 -10.95
CA LYS A 12 15.32 0.26 -11.30
C LYS A 12 13.93 0.93 -11.26
N ASN A 13 12.87 0.24 -10.82
CA ASN A 13 11.53 0.85 -10.73
C ASN A 13 10.83 0.68 -9.37
N PHE A 14 11.51 0.21 -8.33
CA PHE A 14 11.07 0.51 -6.97
C PHE A 14 11.58 1.89 -6.61
N GLY A 15 10.63 2.78 -6.28
CA GLY A 15 10.85 4.20 -6.09
C GLY A 15 12.16 4.48 -5.38
N ARG A 16 13.01 5.25 -6.04
CA ARG A 16 14.02 6.06 -5.38
C ARG A 16 13.26 7.09 -4.56
N THR A 17 12.75 6.62 -3.42
CA THR A 17 12.08 7.42 -2.41
C THR A 17 13.19 8.30 -1.87
N VAL A 18 13.22 9.54 -2.34
CA VAL A 18 13.74 10.62 -1.51
C VAL A 18 13.03 10.42 -0.19
N LEU A 19 13.76 10.08 0.87
CA LEU A 19 13.23 9.90 2.22
C LEU A 19 12.52 11.21 2.58
N SER A 20 11.23 11.30 2.27
CA SER A 20 10.39 12.36 2.78
C SER A 20 10.33 12.12 4.27
N ASP A 21 10.46 13.18 5.06
CA ASP A 21 10.50 13.10 6.52
C ASP A 21 9.20 12.54 7.14
N SER A 22 8.17 12.30 6.30
CA SER A 22 6.87 11.78 6.66
C SER A 22 6.19 11.11 5.46
N ILE A 23 5.47 10.03 5.69
CA ILE A 23 4.50 9.47 4.72
C ILE A 23 3.40 10.51 4.45
N GLU A 24 3.25 10.90 3.18
CA GLU A 24 2.22 11.84 2.77
C GLU A 24 0.82 11.22 2.80
N ARG A 25 -0.18 12.05 3.16
CA ARG A 25 -1.58 11.63 3.16
C ARG A 25 -2.09 11.57 1.72
N VAL A 26 -2.84 10.52 1.42
CA VAL A 26 -3.35 10.23 0.07
C VAL A 26 -4.81 10.62 -0.09
N ARG A 27 -5.26 10.75 -1.34
CA ARG A 27 -6.68 10.97 -1.66
C ARG A 27 -7.34 9.65 -2.05
N VAL A 28 -8.30 9.18 -1.26
CA VAL A 28 -9.09 8.00 -1.57
C VAL A 28 -10.07 8.32 -2.71
N LEU A 29 -10.06 7.47 -3.73
CA LEU A 29 -10.94 7.53 -4.89
C LEU A 29 -12.20 6.68 -4.64
N ALA A 30 -13.19 7.28 -3.98
CA ALA A 30 -14.47 6.63 -3.67
C ALA A 30 -15.45 6.66 -4.87
N GLY A 31 -16.44 5.76 -4.86
CA GLY A 31 -17.54 5.75 -5.84
C GLY A 31 -17.23 5.06 -7.18
N HIS A 32 -15.97 4.70 -7.44
CA HIS A 32 -15.57 3.94 -8.63
C HIS A 32 -15.81 2.44 -8.43
N THR A 33 -17.07 1.99 -8.54
CA THR A 33 -17.46 0.61 -8.17
C THR A 33 -17.81 -0.30 -9.34
N SER A 34 -17.74 0.21 -10.56
CA SER A 34 -18.06 -0.52 -11.78
C SER A 34 -17.28 0.04 -12.96
N LYS A 35 -17.32 -0.68 -14.09
CA LYS A 35 -16.76 -0.23 -15.36
C LYS A 35 -17.27 1.16 -15.80
N ASP A 36 -18.53 1.47 -15.51
CA ASP A 36 -19.20 2.70 -15.94
C ASP A 36 -18.91 3.88 -15.02
N SER A 37 -18.56 3.61 -13.76
CA SER A 37 -18.15 4.60 -12.77
C SER A 37 -16.63 4.65 -12.58
N ALA A 38 -15.86 3.94 -13.40
CA ALA A 38 -14.42 3.77 -13.20
C ALA A 38 -13.66 5.10 -13.26
N TYR A 39 -12.59 5.21 -12.46
CA TYR A 39 -11.65 6.32 -12.55
C TYR A 39 -10.82 6.17 -13.83
N LEU A 40 -10.88 7.16 -14.71
CA LEU A 40 -10.21 7.16 -16.02
C LEU A 40 -8.94 7.98 -15.98
N VAL A 41 -7.85 7.41 -16.47
CA VAL A 41 -6.60 8.10 -16.81
C VAL A 41 -6.45 8.03 -18.32
N ASP A 42 -6.50 9.19 -18.97
CA ASP A 42 -6.54 9.27 -20.43
C ASP A 42 -5.16 9.17 -21.11
N ASP A 43 -4.08 9.34 -20.35
CA ASP A 43 -2.70 9.25 -20.86
C ASP A 43 -1.84 8.31 -20.01
N TYR A 44 -1.83 7.03 -20.36
CA TYR A 44 -1.11 5.98 -19.65
C TYR A 44 -0.04 5.31 -20.52
N PRO A 45 1.19 5.09 -20.01
CA PRO A 45 2.25 4.43 -20.77
C PRO A 45 1.87 3.01 -21.22
N TYR A 46 2.07 2.72 -22.51
CA TYR A 46 1.85 1.40 -23.11
C TYR A 46 3.10 0.90 -23.83
N GLY A 47 3.83 -0.02 -23.21
CA GLY A 47 5.13 -0.45 -23.71
C GLY A 47 6.16 0.69 -23.62
N ARG A 48 7.05 0.81 -24.63
CA ARG A 48 8.13 1.81 -24.60
C ARG A 48 7.72 3.21 -25.06
N THR A 49 6.82 3.32 -26.04
CA THR A 49 6.55 4.59 -26.73
C THR A 49 5.06 4.91 -26.90
N LEU A 50 4.19 3.91 -26.87
CA LEU A 50 2.77 4.12 -27.09
C LEU A 50 2.11 4.63 -25.80
N ARG A 51 0.98 5.30 -25.97
CA ARG A 51 0.12 5.77 -24.88
C ARG A 51 -1.27 5.22 -25.07
N CYS A 52 -1.98 4.96 -23.99
CA CYS A 52 -3.35 4.45 -24.02
C CYS A 52 -4.16 5.05 -22.87
N LYS A 53 -5.45 4.72 -22.83
CA LYS A 53 -6.30 5.02 -21.68
C LYS A 53 -6.29 3.84 -20.73
N ILE A 54 -6.35 4.09 -19.44
CA ILE A 54 -6.56 3.06 -18.41
C ILE A 54 -7.68 3.50 -17.48
N ARG A 55 -8.52 2.55 -17.07
CA ARG A 55 -9.55 2.79 -16.05
C ARG A 55 -9.44 1.82 -14.90
N TYR A 56 -9.85 2.28 -13.72
CA TYR A 56 -9.76 1.57 -12.46
C TYR A 56 -11.07 1.60 -11.68
N TRP A 57 -11.45 0.50 -11.06
CA TRP A 57 -12.60 0.44 -10.16
C TRP A 57 -12.43 -0.66 -9.10
N VAL A 58 -13.25 -0.59 -8.06
CA VAL A 58 -13.38 -1.62 -7.02
C VAL A 58 -14.74 -2.28 -7.15
N GLU A 59 -14.79 -3.51 -7.62
CA GLU A 59 -16.07 -4.23 -7.70
C GLU A 59 -16.31 -5.09 -6.46
N THR A 60 -17.59 -5.25 -6.11
CA THR A 60 -18.04 -6.11 -5.01
C THR A 60 -18.72 -7.35 -5.59
N ALA A 61 -18.30 -8.54 -5.14
CA ALA A 61 -18.93 -9.78 -5.56
C ALA A 61 -20.37 -9.86 -5.03
N THR A 62 -21.33 -10.10 -5.92
CA THR A 62 -22.76 -10.17 -5.58
C THR A 62 -23.28 -11.58 -5.32
N LYS A 63 -22.50 -12.62 -5.68
CA LYS A 63 -22.87 -14.04 -5.59
C LYS A 63 -21.67 -14.95 -5.32
N GLY A 64 -21.96 -16.20 -4.96
CA GLY A 64 -20.95 -17.25 -4.72
C GLY A 64 -20.21 -17.09 -3.38
N ALA A 65 -19.17 -17.90 -3.19
CA ALA A 65 -18.40 -17.97 -1.94
C ALA A 65 -17.67 -16.66 -1.55
N LYS A 66 -17.57 -15.71 -2.49
CA LYS A 66 -16.93 -14.40 -2.30
C LYS A 66 -17.93 -13.26 -2.18
N LYS A 67 -19.23 -13.55 -2.04
CA LYS A 67 -20.28 -12.53 -1.90
C LYS A 67 -19.93 -11.52 -0.79
N GLY A 68 -20.01 -10.24 -1.13
CA GLY A 68 -19.66 -9.13 -0.24
C GLY A 68 -18.18 -8.74 -0.22
N GLN A 69 -17.29 -9.56 -0.79
CA GLN A 69 -15.87 -9.21 -0.90
C GLN A 69 -15.61 -8.29 -2.10
N GLN A 70 -14.57 -7.48 -1.99
CA GLN A 70 -14.15 -6.48 -2.96
C GLN A 70 -12.89 -6.90 -3.70
N ARG A 71 -12.71 -6.44 -4.95
CA ARG A 71 -11.44 -6.57 -5.68
C ARG A 71 -11.16 -5.32 -6.51
N PHE A 72 -9.89 -4.98 -6.62
CA PHE A 72 -9.40 -4.00 -7.58
C PHE A 72 -9.51 -4.56 -9.00
N VAL A 73 -9.90 -3.73 -9.95
CA VAL A 73 -9.91 -4.07 -11.38
C VAL A 73 -9.33 -2.91 -12.18
N ARG A 74 -8.52 -3.26 -13.17
CA ARG A 74 -7.98 -2.31 -14.15
C ARG A 74 -8.25 -2.78 -15.57
N GLN A 75 -8.32 -1.84 -16.51
CA GLN A 75 -8.50 -2.16 -17.92
C GLN A 75 -7.87 -1.07 -18.78
N THR A 76 -7.06 -1.46 -19.77
CA THR A 76 -6.43 -0.55 -20.73
C THR A 76 -7.14 -0.58 -22.08
N THR A 77 -7.02 0.47 -22.88
CA THR A 77 -7.29 0.40 -24.32
C THR A 77 -6.12 -0.23 -25.06
N ASN A 78 -6.38 -0.77 -26.26
CA ASN A 78 -5.37 -1.22 -27.19
C ASN A 78 -5.04 -0.09 -28.17
N PRO A 79 -3.92 0.64 -27.99
CA PRO A 79 -3.58 1.77 -28.87
C PRO A 79 -3.06 1.32 -30.25
N LYS A 80 -2.93 0.00 -30.49
CA LYS A 80 -2.49 -0.55 -31.79
C LYS A 80 -3.66 -0.84 -32.74
N ALA A 81 -4.89 -0.75 -32.26
CA ALA A 81 -6.10 -1.01 -33.05
C ALA A 81 -6.89 0.28 -33.26
N GLU A 82 -7.50 0.41 -34.44
CA GLU A 82 -8.34 1.56 -34.77
C GLU A 82 -9.49 1.70 -33.76
N GLY A 83 -9.75 2.95 -33.35
CA GLY A 83 -10.79 3.26 -32.36
C GLY A 83 -10.40 2.95 -30.90
N GLU A 84 -9.15 2.56 -30.62
CA GLU A 84 -8.62 2.29 -29.28
C GLU A 84 -9.54 1.41 -28.41
N PRO A 85 -9.93 0.21 -28.88
CA PRO A 85 -10.88 -0.62 -28.15
C PRO A 85 -10.32 -1.04 -26.78
N TRP A 86 -11.21 -1.17 -25.78
CA TRP A 86 -10.84 -1.69 -24.47
C TRP A 86 -10.37 -3.16 -24.53
N ASN A 87 -9.21 -3.47 -23.95
CA ASN A 87 -8.74 -4.84 -23.73
C ASN A 87 -9.60 -5.57 -22.69
N THR A 88 -9.38 -6.87 -22.49
CA THR A 88 -9.99 -7.60 -21.38
C THR A 88 -9.63 -6.97 -20.04
N ALA A 89 -10.62 -6.84 -19.14
CA ALA A 89 -10.37 -6.35 -17.79
C ALA A 89 -9.45 -7.32 -17.02
N HIS A 90 -8.55 -6.77 -16.20
CA HIS A 90 -7.62 -7.51 -15.36
C HIS A 90 -8.03 -7.37 -13.89
N PRO A 91 -8.88 -8.27 -13.36
CA PRO A 91 -9.28 -8.25 -11.97
C PRO A 91 -8.19 -8.79 -11.04
N GLY A 92 -8.07 -8.20 -9.87
CA GLY A 92 -7.29 -8.71 -8.75
C GLY A 92 -8.01 -9.80 -7.97
N GLN A 93 -7.48 -10.09 -6.78
CA GLN A 93 -8.08 -11.05 -5.84
C GLN A 93 -9.16 -10.39 -4.98
N TYR A 94 -10.14 -11.19 -4.56
CA TYR A 94 -11.16 -10.74 -3.63
C TYR A 94 -10.62 -10.69 -2.19
N GLY A 95 -10.94 -9.61 -1.48
CA GLY A 95 -10.68 -9.41 -0.06
C GLY A 95 -11.82 -8.63 0.62
N PRO A 96 -11.86 -8.57 1.96
CA PRO A 96 -12.89 -7.84 2.70
C PRO A 96 -13.07 -6.37 2.28
N LEU A 97 -11.97 -5.63 2.12
CA LEU A 97 -11.98 -4.21 1.74
C LEU A 97 -10.88 -3.94 0.73
N VAL A 98 -11.15 -3.06 -0.24
CA VAL A 98 -10.16 -2.53 -1.17
C VAL A 98 -10.37 -1.02 -1.30
N PHE A 99 -9.28 -0.26 -1.14
CA PHE A 99 -9.29 1.18 -1.31
C PHE A 99 -8.43 1.57 -2.50
N LEU A 100 -9.01 2.32 -3.43
CA LEU A 100 -8.31 2.99 -4.52
C LEU A 100 -7.88 4.38 -4.03
N TYR A 101 -6.67 4.83 -4.35
CA TYR A 101 -6.20 6.16 -3.97
C TYR A 101 -5.19 6.71 -4.97
N LEU A 102 -4.95 8.02 -4.92
CA LEU A 102 -3.84 8.67 -5.61
C LEU A 102 -2.69 8.90 -4.63
N ASP A 103 -1.49 8.53 -5.04
CA ASP A 103 -0.26 8.94 -4.34
C ASP A 103 0.10 10.41 -4.64
N GLU A 104 1.20 10.87 -4.06
CA GLU A 104 1.71 12.25 -4.19
C GLU A 104 2.11 12.63 -5.64
N GLN A 105 2.29 11.64 -6.54
CA GLN A 105 2.54 11.85 -7.96
C GLN A 105 1.28 11.72 -8.83
N ASP A 106 0.08 11.75 -8.21
CA ASP A 106 -1.20 11.51 -8.87
C ASP A 106 -1.28 10.14 -9.59
N HIS A 107 -0.45 9.17 -9.17
CA HIS A 107 -0.56 7.81 -9.69
C HIS A 107 -1.61 7.03 -8.90
N VAL A 108 -2.39 6.24 -9.64
CA VAL A 108 -3.41 5.37 -9.04
C VAL A 108 -2.77 4.17 -8.37
N GLN A 109 -2.99 4.06 -7.07
CA GLN A 109 -2.59 2.94 -6.23
C GLN A 109 -3.81 2.26 -5.61
N HIS A 110 -3.62 1.06 -5.07
CA HIS A 110 -4.66 0.39 -4.30
C HIS A 110 -4.07 -0.34 -3.09
N ILE A 111 -4.85 -0.40 -2.01
CA ILE A 111 -4.57 -1.24 -0.85
C ILE A 111 -5.72 -2.19 -0.61
N GLY A 112 -5.42 -3.48 -0.50
CA GLY A 112 -6.37 -4.52 -0.14
C GLY A 112 -6.19 -4.93 1.31
N VAL A 113 -7.29 -5.03 2.04
CA VAL A 113 -7.32 -5.68 3.35
C VAL A 113 -7.55 -7.16 3.13
N SER A 114 -6.66 -7.99 3.68
CA SER A 114 -6.68 -9.44 3.51
C SER A 114 -7.73 -10.11 4.41
N GLN A 115 -8.31 -11.21 3.93
CA GLN A 115 -9.14 -12.10 4.76
C GLN A 115 -8.35 -12.77 5.90
N TYR A 116 -7.02 -12.81 5.80
CA TYR A 116 -6.13 -13.38 6.81
C TYR A 116 -5.79 -12.39 7.94
N GLY A 117 -6.36 -11.18 7.92
CA GLY A 117 -6.23 -10.18 8.98
C GLY A 117 -5.43 -8.94 8.57
N VAL A 118 -5.24 -8.05 9.55
CA VAL A 118 -4.51 -6.78 9.43
C VAL A 118 -3.24 -6.85 10.25
N THR A 119 -2.07 -6.77 9.62
CA THR A 119 -0.79 -6.71 10.35
C THR A 119 -0.57 -5.31 10.94
N PRO A 120 0.25 -5.16 12.00
CA PRO A 120 0.55 -3.84 12.56
C PRO A 120 1.16 -2.87 11.54
N GLN A 121 2.02 -3.36 10.64
CA GLN A 121 2.60 -2.55 9.55
C GLN A 121 1.51 -2.03 8.60
N ALA A 122 0.54 -2.89 8.25
CA ALA A 122 -0.56 -2.51 7.38
C ALA A 122 -1.54 -1.53 8.05
N ASP A 123 -1.82 -1.71 9.35
CA ASP A 123 -2.63 -0.75 10.14
C ASP A 123 -1.93 0.61 10.23
N ALA A 124 -0.65 0.62 10.60
CA ALA A 124 0.15 1.85 10.63
C ALA A 124 0.16 2.55 9.27
N ARG A 125 0.42 1.81 8.18
CA ARG A 125 0.41 2.37 6.82
C ARG A 125 -0.93 3.00 6.46
N ILE A 126 -2.05 2.33 6.71
CA ILE A 126 -3.40 2.84 6.43
C ILE A 126 -3.70 4.13 7.20
N ARG A 127 -3.25 4.22 8.46
CA ARG A 127 -3.40 5.41 9.30
C ARG A 127 -2.51 6.56 8.85
N LEU A 128 -1.23 6.28 8.57
CA LEU A 128 -0.25 7.27 8.11
C LEU A 128 -0.63 7.87 6.76
N LEU A 129 -1.09 7.05 5.81
CA LEU A 129 -1.62 7.53 4.53
C LEU A 129 -2.94 8.30 4.68
N GLY A 130 -3.58 8.28 5.86
CA GLY A 130 -4.86 8.96 6.08
C GLY A 130 -6.06 8.28 5.41
N ILE A 131 -5.92 7.01 4.99
CA ILE A 131 -6.99 6.24 4.36
C ILE A 131 -8.11 5.97 5.37
N TYR A 132 -7.76 5.64 6.62
CA TYR A 132 -8.72 5.37 7.70
C TYR A 132 -9.71 6.53 7.92
N ASP A 133 -9.23 7.76 7.85
CA ASP A 133 -10.05 8.96 8.08
C ASP A 133 -11.05 9.20 6.94
N GLN A 134 -10.75 8.68 5.75
CA GLN A 134 -11.57 8.81 4.54
C GLN A 134 -12.56 7.64 4.35
N MET A 135 -12.52 6.63 5.21
CA MET A 135 -13.46 5.52 5.17
C MET A 135 -14.90 5.97 5.51
N THR A 136 -15.90 5.24 5.01
CA THR A 136 -17.27 5.35 5.54
C THR A 136 -17.36 4.73 6.94
N THR A 137 -18.45 5.00 7.65
CA THR A 137 -18.71 4.38 8.96
C THR A 137 -18.72 2.85 8.89
N ASP A 138 -19.38 2.26 7.88
CA ASP A 138 -19.44 0.81 7.72
C ASP A 138 -18.07 0.20 7.39
N GLN A 139 -17.27 0.89 6.56
CA GLN A 139 -15.90 0.48 6.26
C GLN A 139 -15.03 0.50 7.52
N ARG A 140 -15.12 1.55 8.34
CA ARG A 140 -14.41 1.61 9.63
C ARG A 140 -14.84 0.50 10.57
N HIS A 141 -16.14 0.25 10.74
CA HIS A 141 -16.62 -0.83 11.59
C HIS A 141 -16.08 -2.20 11.16
N LEU A 142 -16.10 -2.50 9.85
CA LEU A 142 -15.53 -3.75 9.33
C LEU A 142 -14.01 -3.80 9.54
N TYR A 143 -13.31 -2.70 9.26
CA TYR A 143 -11.87 -2.59 9.43
C TYR A 143 -11.45 -2.79 10.90
N ASP A 144 -12.08 -2.08 11.83
CA ASP A 144 -11.79 -2.14 13.26
C ASP A 144 -12.10 -3.52 13.84
N ALA A 145 -13.16 -4.19 13.37
CA ALA A 145 -13.44 -5.58 13.74
C ALA A 145 -12.30 -6.51 13.29
N MET A 146 -11.73 -6.33 12.10
CA MET A 146 -10.59 -7.12 11.62
C MET A 146 -9.30 -6.80 12.39
N VAL A 147 -9.05 -5.54 12.72
CA VAL A 147 -7.92 -5.15 13.59
C VAL A 147 -8.07 -5.78 14.97
N ALA A 148 -9.26 -5.75 15.56
CA ALA A 148 -9.54 -6.36 16.86
C ALA A 148 -9.32 -7.89 16.83
N VAL A 149 -9.70 -8.57 15.75
CA VAL A 149 -9.39 -9.99 15.55
C VAL A 149 -7.89 -10.22 15.43
N SER A 150 -7.18 -9.40 14.64
CA SER A 150 -5.71 -9.51 14.50
C SER A 150 -5.01 -9.35 15.85
N ARG A 151 -5.45 -8.41 16.69
CA ARG A 151 -4.87 -8.17 18.02
C ARG A 151 -5.06 -9.33 19.01
N ARG A 152 -5.88 -10.35 18.70
CA ARG A 152 -5.92 -11.61 19.47
C ARG A 152 -4.65 -12.44 19.32
N TYR A 153 -3.84 -12.14 18.30
CA TYR A 153 -2.49 -12.68 18.12
C TYR A 153 -1.50 -11.57 18.52
N PRO A 154 -1.12 -11.48 19.80
CA PRO A 154 -0.45 -10.29 20.32
C PRO A 154 1.01 -10.17 19.87
N GLU A 155 1.69 -11.29 19.55
CA GLU A 155 3.12 -11.32 19.23
C GLU A 155 3.52 -10.36 18.10
N PRO A 156 2.89 -10.37 16.90
CA PRO A 156 3.23 -9.39 15.86
C PRO A 156 3.08 -7.93 16.29
N TRP A 157 2.06 -7.63 17.11
CA TRP A 157 1.82 -6.27 17.61
C TRP A 157 2.86 -5.86 18.66
N GLN A 158 3.27 -6.79 19.53
CA GLN A 158 4.34 -6.57 20.50
C GLN A 158 5.69 -6.38 19.79
N ASP A 159 5.99 -7.21 18.79
CA ASP A 159 7.22 -7.09 17.99
C ASP A 159 7.29 -5.74 17.27
N TRP A 160 6.18 -5.32 16.67
CA TRP A 160 6.03 -3.98 16.10
C TRP A 160 6.28 -2.89 17.13
N ASP A 161 5.62 -2.95 18.28
CA ASP A 161 5.75 -1.94 19.33
C ASP A 161 7.18 -1.87 19.89
N ASN A 162 7.84 -3.01 20.07
CA ASN A 162 9.22 -3.10 20.50
C ASN A 162 10.17 -2.47 19.47
N ALA A 163 10.00 -2.81 18.19
CA ALA A 163 10.80 -2.26 17.11
C ALA A 163 10.64 -0.74 16.99
N VAL A 164 9.39 -0.23 16.95
CA VAL A 164 9.14 1.21 16.87
C VAL A 164 9.67 1.94 18.11
N THR A 165 9.53 1.37 19.31
CA THR A 165 10.07 1.97 20.54
C THR A 165 11.59 2.04 20.52
N ALA A 166 12.26 0.98 20.05
CA ALA A 166 13.69 1.00 19.87
C ALA A 166 14.11 2.06 18.84
N MET A 167 13.35 2.23 17.75
CA MET A 167 13.65 3.27 16.74
C MET A 167 13.45 4.68 17.28
N VAL A 168 12.42 4.92 18.11
CA VAL A 168 12.25 6.19 18.83
C VAL A 168 13.51 6.53 19.61
N GLU A 169 14.01 5.57 20.39
CA GLU A 169 15.20 5.77 21.20
C GLU A 169 16.46 5.98 20.35
N HIS A 170 16.61 5.20 19.27
CA HIS A 170 17.70 5.38 18.31
C HIS A 170 17.72 6.81 17.75
N ILE A 171 16.61 7.24 17.13
CA ILE A 171 16.46 8.57 16.53
C ILE A 171 16.70 9.67 17.56
N ARG A 172 16.20 9.49 18.80
CA ARG A 172 16.38 10.45 19.89
C ARG A 172 17.86 10.62 20.29
N VAL A 173 18.63 9.54 20.27
CA VAL A 173 20.04 9.52 20.73
C VAL A 173 21.00 9.91 19.61
N THR A 174 20.79 9.40 18.39
CA THR A 174 21.71 9.60 17.26
C THR A 174 21.34 10.79 16.39
N GLY A 175 20.05 11.11 16.30
CA GLY A 175 19.51 12.04 15.30
C GLY A 175 19.33 11.43 13.91
N ASP A 176 19.70 10.17 13.73
CA ASP A 176 19.68 9.46 12.44
C ASP A 176 18.53 8.43 12.38
N ASP A 177 18.07 8.14 11.17
CA ASP A 177 17.13 7.05 10.93
C ASP A 177 17.85 5.68 11.01
N PRO A 178 17.15 4.63 11.46
CA PRO A 178 17.69 3.27 11.45
C PRO A 178 18.01 2.79 10.04
N ALA A 179 19.12 2.07 9.89
CA ALA A 179 19.56 1.48 8.62
C ALA A 179 19.56 -0.06 8.71
N PRO A 180 18.44 -0.74 8.40
CA PRO A 180 18.37 -2.21 8.39
C PRO A 180 19.32 -2.80 7.33
N ALA A 181 20.03 -3.87 7.69
CA ALA A 181 20.85 -4.66 6.77
C ALA A 181 20.08 -5.89 6.31
N ASN A 182 19.88 -6.06 5.00
CA ASN A 182 19.06 -7.16 4.42
C ASN A 182 17.65 -7.25 5.03
N GLY A 183 17.06 -6.09 5.36
CA GLY A 183 15.77 -6.00 6.00
C GLY A 183 15.76 -6.42 7.47
N ILE A 184 16.93 -6.57 8.11
CA ILE A 184 17.02 -6.83 9.55
C ILE A 184 17.60 -5.59 10.22
N TRP A 185 16.90 -5.08 11.22
CA TRP A 185 17.40 -4.02 12.08
C TRP A 185 17.64 -4.57 13.48
N GLU A 186 18.82 -4.32 14.03
CA GLU A 186 19.26 -4.82 15.34
C GLU A 186 19.58 -3.64 16.26
N TRP A 187 19.28 -3.80 17.54
CA TRP A 187 19.58 -2.82 18.60
C TRP A 187 19.98 -3.54 19.89
N PRO A 188 20.56 -2.85 20.88
CA PRO A 188 20.84 -3.46 22.18
C PRO A 188 19.56 -4.01 22.80
N GLY A 189 19.44 -5.35 22.85
CA GLY A 189 18.29 -6.04 23.45
C GLY A 189 17.25 -6.57 22.46
N GLY A 190 17.46 -6.45 21.14
CA GLY A 190 16.52 -7.05 20.19
C GLY A 190 16.86 -6.87 18.71
N ARG A 191 16.00 -7.44 17.86
CA ARG A 191 16.03 -7.27 16.41
C ARG A 191 14.62 -7.34 15.85
N ALA A 192 14.42 -6.77 14.66
CA ALA A 192 13.17 -6.86 13.92
C ALA A 192 13.44 -7.04 12.41
N TYR A 193 12.56 -7.77 11.74
CA TYR A 193 12.50 -7.77 10.29
C TYR A 193 11.75 -6.52 9.81
N VAL A 194 12.51 -5.59 9.21
CA VAL A 194 12.07 -4.31 8.67
C VAL A 194 12.53 -4.26 7.21
N PRO A 195 11.75 -4.82 6.27
CA PRO A 195 12.11 -4.76 4.87
C PRO A 195 12.10 -3.31 4.36
N GLU A 196 12.91 -3.03 3.35
CA GLU A 196 13.12 -1.68 2.81
C GLU A 196 11.81 -0.94 2.49
N TYR A 197 10.81 -1.66 1.94
CA TYR A 197 9.51 -1.08 1.59
C TYR A 197 8.64 -0.68 2.80
N ASP A 198 8.89 -1.24 3.99
CA ASP A 198 8.17 -0.91 5.23
C ASP A 198 8.97 0.05 6.13
N LEU A 199 10.27 0.22 5.91
CA LEU A 199 11.11 1.12 6.69
C LEU A 199 10.49 2.53 6.88
N PRO A 200 9.93 3.19 5.84
CA PRO A 200 9.27 4.48 6.02
C PRO A 200 8.09 4.46 7.00
N VAL A 201 7.34 3.35 7.07
CA VAL A 201 6.21 3.17 8.01
C VAL A 201 6.71 3.11 9.44
N TYR A 202 7.78 2.35 9.69
CA TYR A 202 8.41 2.24 11.00
C TYR A 202 9.01 3.57 11.44
N VAL A 203 9.81 4.22 10.60
CA VAL A 203 10.48 5.50 10.90
C VAL A 203 9.45 6.61 11.14
N THR A 204 8.45 6.75 10.27
CA THR A 204 7.41 7.77 10.46
C THR A 204 6.62 7.52 11.76
N SER A 205 6.31 6.25 12.08
CA SER A 205 5.64 5.90 13.33
C SER A 205 6.50 6.25 14.55
N ALA A 206 7.81 6.01 14.49
CA ALA A 206 8.75 6.37 15.55
C ALA A 206 8.82 7.90 15.73
N ARG A 207 8.97 8.66 14.65
CA ARG A 207 8.99 10.14 14.69
C ARG A 207 7.70 10.72 15.27
N GLN A 208 6.53 10.17 14.92
CA GLN A 208 5.25 10.59 15.52
C GLN A 208 5.19 10.32 17.03
N ARG A 209 5.68 9.16 17.50
CA ARG A 209 5.76 8.86 18.94
C ARG A 209 6.72 9.79 19.67
N LEU A 210 7.87 10.09 19.05
CA LEU A 210 8.87 11.00 19.60
C LEU A 210 8.30 12.43 19.75
N ALA A 211 7.60 12.92 18.71
CA ALA A 211 6.98 14.24 18.73
C ALA A 211 5.84 14.35 19.76
N ALA A 212 5.09 13.27 20.01
CA ALA A 212 4.02 13.25 21.01
C ALA A 212 4.51 13.18 22.47
N ALA A 213 5.80 12.91 22.69
CA ALA A 213 6.42 12.80 24.02
C ALA A 213 7.13 14.09 24.46
N GLN A 214 7.16 15.12 23.61
CA GLN A 214 7.72 16.45 23.87
C GLN A 214 6.62 17.42 24.32
#